data_AF-A0A8U0A804-F1
#
_entry.id   AF-A0A8U0A804-F1
#
_cell.length_a   1.000
_cell.length_b   1.000
_cell.length_c   1.000
_cell.angle_alpha   90.00
_cell.angle_beta   90.00
_cell.angle_gamma   90.00
#
_symmetry.space_group_name_H-M   'P 1'
#
loop_
_entity.id
_entity.type
_entity.pdbx_description
1 polymer ?
#
loop_
_entity_poly.entity_id
_entity_poly.type
_entity_poly.pdbx_seq_one_letter_code
_entity_poly.pdbx_strand_id
1 'polypeptide(L)'
;MSMLQVAKKDFQDAIRSLTLVAVVGGFTAFLAFYTYYQFTMSPMTTTTAADLYQSTANVVVVIGTLLGYKSIVGERESGSLKFLLGAPHTRRDVVVGKFLGRAAVVVVTVVVGFAVVGVHYAVLADSPSLMAYALLIGKLLIPGVVFVAVALAFSAANRSTTVATWGAIVLAIVFAFAWDTVFSIIQSFMLPPDAATPNWLHLIIRLNPKFFYMDSNTLELGDTAPFYLEPWFGGVIVAGWLLIPLGLAYLLFERSDLA
;
A
#
# COMPACT_ATOMS: atom_id res chain seq x y z
N MET A 1 19.17 21.16 2.85
CA MET A 1 18.32 20.37 3.72
C MET A 1 18.75 18.94 3.61
N SER A 2 19.00 18.27 4.72
CA SER A 2 19.20 16.82 4.68
C SER A 2 17.88 16.15 4.26
N MET A 3 17.95 14.95 3.67
CA MET A 3 16.79 14.10 3.36
C MET A 3 15.73 14.08 4.48
N LEU A 4 16.19 14.05 5.74
CA LEU A 4 15.34 14.05 6.94
C LEU A 4 14.52 15.34 7.10
N GLN A 5 15.07 16.50 6.74
CA GLN A 5 14.36 17.77 6.82
C GLN A 5 13.24 17.85 5.77
N VAL A 6 13.49 17.34 4.56
CA VAL A 6 12.45 17.22 3.52
C VAL A 6 11.33 16.30 4.01
N ALA A 7 11.69 15.12 4.53
CA ALA A 7 10.70 14.18 5.08
C ALA A 7 9.88 14.77 6.21
N LYS A 8 10.53 15.46 7.17
CA LYS A 8 9.86 16.11 8.30
C LYS A 8 8.89 17.18 7.83
N LYS A 9 9.30 18.02 6.88
CA LYS A 9 8.43 19.06 6.31
C LYS A 9 7.21 18.43 5.64
N ASP A 10 7.40 17.48 4.72
CA ASP A 10 6.30 16.88 3.97
C ASP A 10 5.32 16.11 4.89
N PHE A 11 5.84 15.43 5.91
CA PHE A 11 5.02 14.80 6.95
C PHE A 11 4.19 15.84 7.74
N GLN A 12 4.81 16.94 8.18
CA GLN A 12 4.12 17.99 8.93
C GLN A 12 3.07 18.72 8.10
N ASP A 13 3.34 18.95 6.82
CA ASP A 13 2.39 19.55 5.89
C ASP A 13 1.21 18.59 5.65
N ALA A 14 1.48 17.29 5.51
CA ALA A 14 0.44 16.28 5.33
C ALA A 14 -0.44 16.06 6.58
N ILE A 15 0.15 16.03 7.79
CA ILE A 15 -0.61 15.75 9.03
C ILE A 15 -1.61 16.85 9.39
N ARG A 16 -1.37 18.06 8.91
CA ARG A 16 -2.25 19.22 9.09
C ARG A 16 -3.32 19.34 8.02
N SER A 17 -3.34 18.44 7.03
CA SER A 17 -4.29 18.52 5.92
C SER A 17 -5.66 17.93 6.29
N LEU A 18 -6.73 18.63 5.88
CA LEU A 18 -8.10 18.10 5.99
C LEU A 18 -8.28 16.79 5.21
N THR A 19 -7.54 16.63 4.11
CA THR A 19 -7.51 15.39 3.35
C THR A 19 -7.05 14.21 4.21
N LEU A 20 -5.98 14.39 5.01
CA LEU A 20 -5.55 13.32 5.90
C LEU A 20 -6.60 13.01 6.96
N VAL A 21 -7.20 14.02 7.57
CA VAL A 21 -8.26 13.82 8.58
C VAL A 21 -9.43 13.02 7.99
N ALA A 22 -9.86 13.36 6.78
CA ALA A 22 -10.91 12.63 6.08
C ALA A 22 -10.50 11.18 5.77
N VAL A 23 -9.25 10.95 5.33
CA VAL A 23 -8.72 9.61 5.02
C VAL A 23 -8.62 8.76 6.29
N VAL A 24 -8.04 9.29 7.37
CA VAL A 24 -7.91 8.59 8.66
C VAL A 24 -9.28 8.31 9.27
N GLY A 25 -10.18 9.30 9.28
CA GLY A 25 -11.54 9.15 9.78
C GLY A 25 -12.32 8.12 8.98
N GLY A 26 -12.30 8.20 7.65
CA GLY A 26 -12.96 7.24 6.77
C GLY A 26 -12.39 5.83 6.90
N PHE A 27 -11.07 5.68 6.96
CA PHE A 27 -10.41 4.39 7.19
C PHE A 27 -10.81 3.77 8.53
N THR A 28 -10.76 4.57 9.59
CA THR A 28 -11.14 4.11 10.94
C THR A 28 -12.61 3.74 11.00
N ALA A 29 -13.50 4.54 10.41
CA ALA A 29 -14.93 4.25 10.34
C ALA A 29 -15.21 2.97 9.54
N PHE A 30 -14.54 2.78 8.40
CA PHE A 30 -14.60 1.55 7.62
C PHE A 30 -14.18 0.34 8.46
N LEU A 31 -13.02 0.41 9.13
CA LEU A 31 -12.53 -0.70 9.96
C LEU A 31 -13.46 -1.01 11.13
N ALA A 32 -13.97 0.02 11.81
CA ALA A 32 -14.90 -0.13 12.92
C ALA A 32 -16.20 -0.79 12.46
N PHE A 33 -16.78 -0.32 11.33
CA PHE A 33 -17.96 -0.92 10.72
C PHE A 33 -17.72 -2.37 10.28
N TYR A 34 -16.62 -2.62 9.55
CA TYR A 34 -16.29 -3.94 9.02
C TYR A 34 -16.10 -4.95 10.14
N THR A 35 -15.29 -4.62 11.16
CA THR A 35 -15.08 -5.52 12.31
C THR A 35 -16.36 -5.75 13.09
N TYR A 36 -17.14 -4.70 13.39
CA TYR A 36 -18.43 -4.85 14.06
C TYR A 36 -19.38 -5.77 13.29
N TYR A 37 -19.53 -5.55 11.98
CA TYR A 37 -20.39 -6.36 11.11
C TYR A 37 -19.98 -7.84 11.14
N GLN A 38 -18.67 -8.11 11.05
CA GLN A 38 -18.12 -9.47 11.08
C GLN A 38 -18.25 -10.17 12.43
N PHE A 39 -18.18 -9.44 13.56
CA PHE A 39 -18.31 -10.05 14.88
C PHE A 39 -19.76 -10.24 15.34
N THR A 40 -20.73 -9.47 14.81
CA THR A 40 -22.10 -9.41 15.36
C THR A 40 -23.21 -9.88 14.42
N MET A 41 -23.12 -9.57 13.13
CA MET A 41 -24.24 -9.75 12.18
C MET A 41 -24.08 -10.97 11.28
N SER A 42 -22.83 -11.35 11.03
CA SER A 42 -22.48 -12.62 10.40
C SER A 42 -21.52 -13.29 11.38
N PRO A 43 -22.01 -13.99 12.42
CA PRO A 43 -21.14 -14.76 13.31
C PRO A 43 -20.53 -15.90 12.49
N MET A 44 -19.47 -15.57 11.74
CA MET A 44 -18.71 -16.52 10.96
C MET A 44 -17.94 -17.35 11.97
N THR A 45 -18.14 -18.66 11.93
CA THR A 45 -17.42 -19.61 12.79
C THR A 45 -15.89 -19.53 12.63
N THR A 46 -15.39 -18.86 11.58
CA THR A 46 -13.98 -18.52 11.38
C THR A 46 -13.88 -17.20 10.61
N THR A 47 -13.79 -16.05 11.28
CA THR A 47 -13.11 -14.91 10.65
C THR A 47 -11.65 -15.33 10.50
N THR A 48 -11.25 -15.79 9.30
CA THR A 48 -9.84 -16.05 9.08
C THR A 48 -9.13 -14.71 9.12
N ALA A 49 -8.00 -14.63 9.81
CA ALA A 49 -7.17 -13.43 9.80
C ALA A 49 -6.80 -12.99 8.36
N ALA A 50 -6.89 -13.92 7.39
CA ALA A 50 -6.72 -13.67 5.97
C ALA A 50 -7.84 -12.79 5.38
N ASP A 51 -9.12 -12.97 5.73
CA ASP A 51 -10.23 -12.17 5.20
C ASP A 51 -10.15 -10.70 5.67
N LEU A 52 -9.85 -10.51 6.95
CA LEU A 52 -9.62 -9.19 7.53
C LEU A 52 -8.41 -8.51 6.90
N TYR A 53 -7.31 -9.26 6.72
CA TYR A 53 -6.15 -8.77 6.00
C TYR A 53 -6.54 -8.34 4.58
N GLN A 54 -7.22 -9.20 3.81
CA GLN A 54 -7.53 -8.94 2.41
C GLN A 54 -8.35 -7.67 2.25
N SER A 55 -9.43 -7.55 3.01
CA SER A 55 -10.32 -6.40 2.97
C SER A 55 -9.59 -5.11 3.37
N THR A 56 -8.75 -5.19 4.40
CA THR A 56 -8.00 -4.01 4.86
C THR A 56 -6.85 -3.64 3.94
N ALA A 57 -6.13 -4.62 3.39
CA ALA A 57 -5.02 -4.41 2.47
C ALA A 57 -5.49 -3.64 1.23
N ASN A 58 -6.68 -3.96 0.71
CA ASN A 58 -7.27 -3.21 -0.40
C ASN A 58 -7.40 -1.72 -0.08
N VAL A 59 -7.92 -1.37 1.10
CA VAL A 59 -8.05 0.03 1.53
C VAL A 59 -6.68 0.66 1.77
N VAL A 60 -5.72 -0.08 2.32
CA VAL A 60 -4.35 0.44 2.53
C VAL A 60 -3.62 0.72 1.21
N VAL A 61 -3.83 -0.10 0.17
CA VAL A 61 -3.34 0.16 -1.20
C VAL A 61 -3.92 1.47 -1.73
N VAL A 62 -5.23 1.69 -1.55
CA VAL A 62 -5.89 2.95 -1.94
C VAL A 62 -5.29 4.13 -1.18
N ILE A 63 -5.14 4.03 0.14
CA ILE A 63 -4.56 5.08 0.98
C ILE A 63 -3.12 5.40 0.56
N GLY A 64 -2.26 4.39 0.39
CA GLY A 64 -0.88 4.58 -0.04
C GLY A 64 -0.79 5.30 -1.38
N THR A 65 -1.66 4.92 -2.31
CA THR A 65 -1.71 5.54 -3.64
C THR A 65 -2.22 6.98 -3.59
N LEU A 66 -3.33 7.22 -2.89
CA LEU A 66 -3.96 8.55 -2.78
C LEU A 66 -3.17 9.54 -1.93
N LEU A 67 -2.38 9.08 -0.96
CA LEU A 67 -1.50 9.98 -0.20
C LEU A 67 -0.21 10.29 -0.96
N GLY A 68 0.24 9.38 -1.84
CA GLY A 68 1.47 9.54 -2.61
C GLY A 68 1.35 10.35 -3.90
N TYR A 69 0.20 10.35 -4.59
CA TYR A 69 0.12 10.86 -5.97
C TYR A 69 0.40 12.35 -6.14
N LYS A 70 0.13 13.19 -5.13
CA LYS A 70 0.31 14.65 -5.20
C LYS A 70 1.70 15.11 -4.73
N SER A 71 2.55 14.19 -4.29
CA SER A 71 3.83 14.51 -3.65
C SER A 71 4.82 15.28 -4.53
N ILE A 72 4.84 15.07 -5.85
CA ILE A 72 5.73 15.79 -6.79
C ILE A 72 4.92 16.71 -7.72
N VAL A 73 3.91 16.17 -8.41
CA VAL A 73 3.12 16.92 -9.40
C VAL A 73 2.43 18.16 -8.81
N GLY A 74 1.96 18.07 -7.56
CA GLY A 74 1.27 19.19 -6.91
C GLY A 74 2.21 20.35 -6.60
N GLU A 75 3.47 20.07 -6.25
CA GLU A 75 4.49 21.10 -6.04
C GLU A 75 5.03 21.67 -7.35
N ARG A 76 5.05 20.84 -8.40
CA ARG A 76 5.42 21.25 -9.76
C ARG A 76 4.41 22.24 -10.32
N GLU A 77 3.11 21.95 -10.23
CA GLU A 77 2.06 22.85 -10.71
C GLU A 77 1.95 24.14 -9.88
N SER A 78 2.18 24.08 -8.56
CA SER A 78 2.17 25.28 -7.71
C SER A 78 3.41 26.17 -7.88
N GLY A 79 4.40 25.74 -8.66
CA GLY A 79 5.68 26.43 -8.84
C GLY A 79 6.62 26.35 -7.63
N SER A 80 6.18 25.76 -6.52
CA SER A 80 6.98 25.63 -5.28
C SER A 80 8.26 24.80 -5.46
N LEU A 81 8.27 23.89 -6.45
CA LEU A 81 9.44 23.08 -6.80
C LEU A 81 10.68 23.95 -7.14
N LYS A 82 10.47 25.15 -7.71
CA LYS A 82 11.56 26.07 -8.08
C LYS A 82 12.26 26.65 -6.85
N PHE A 83 11.52 26.90 -5.76
CA PHE A 83 12.10 27.38 -4.49
C PHE A 83 12.87 26.28 -3.75
N LEU A 84 12.44 25.02 -3.88
CA LEU A 84 13.16 23.87 -3.30
C LEU A 84 14.49 23.57 -4.01
N LEU A 85 14.57 23.83 -5.32
CA LEU A 85 15.77 23.59 -6.14
C LEU A 85 16.75 24.76 -6.18
N GLY A 86 16.36 25.95 -5.70
CA GLY A 86 17.25 27.10 -5.54
C GLY A 86 18.25 26.96 -4.38
N ALA A 87 18.11 25.93 -3.55
CA ALA A 87 19.02 25.60 -2.47
C ALA A 87 19.92 24.41 -2.86
N PRO A 88 21.16 24.30 -2.33
CA PRO A 88 22.12 23.26 -2.73
C PRO A 88 21.68 21.89 -2.19
N HIS A 89 20.74 21.24 -2.86
CA HIS A 89 20.14 19.95 -2.46
C HIS A 89 20.29 18.94 -3.58
N THR A 90 20.64 17.71 -3.24
CA THR A 90 20.68 16.65 -4.25
C THR A 90 19.26 16.23 -4.59
N ARG A 91 19.00 15.99 -5.88
CA ARG A 91 17.68 15.51 -6.36
C ARG A 91 17.25 14.21 -5.67
N ARG A 92 18.24 13.37 -5.31
CA ARG A 92 18.04 12.14 -4.54
C ARG A 92 17.47 12.41 -3.15
N ASP A 93 17.99 13.40 -2.42
CA ASP A 93 17.50 13.73 -1.08
C ASP A 93 16.03 14.18 -1.10
N VAL A 94 15.61 14.86 -2.16
CA VAL A 94 14.22 15.29 -2.34
C VAL A 94 13.30 14.09 -2.55
N VAL A 95 13.64 13.19 -3.49
CA VAL A 95 12.79 12.03 -3.81
C VAL A 95 12.67 11.10 -2.61
N VAL A 96 13.79 10.75 -1.96
CA VAL A 96 13.76 9.88 -0.79
C VAL A 96 13.09 10.57 0.39
N GLY A 97 13.33 11.87 0.60
CA GLY A 97 12.65 12.64 1.63
C GLY A 97 11.13 12.65 1.47
N LYS A 98 10.63 12.85 0.24
CA LYS A 98 9.19 12.78 -0.08
C LYS A 98 8.62 11.39 0.16
N PHE A 99 9.32 10.35 -0.29
CA PHE A 99 8.92 8.98 -0.04
C PHE A 99 8.78 8.70 1.46
N LEU A 100 9.80 9.03 2.26
CA LEU A 100 9.80 8.82 3.70
C LEU A 100 8.70 9.62 4.41
N GLY A 101 8.49 10.87 4.02
CA GLY A 101 7.41 11.72 4.54
C GLY A 101 6.05 11.07 4.31
N ARG A 102 5.74 10.66 3.07
CA ARG A 102 4.47 10.02 2.73
C ARG A 102 4.30 8.62 3.31
N ALA A 103 5.36 7.82 3.35
CA ALA A 103 5.35 6.52 4.00
C ALA A 103 5.03 6.65 5.50
N ALA A 104 5.62 7.63 6.18
CA ALA A 104 5.31 7.91 7.58
C ALA A 104 3.84 8.31 7.79
N VAL A 105 3.26 9.11 6.89
CA VAL A 105 1.82 9.45 6.96
C VAL A 105 0.96 8.18 6.82
N VAL A 106 1.26 7.30 5.87
CA VAL A 106 0.53 6.02 5.71
C VAL A 106 0.67 5.15 6.96
N VAL A 107 1.88 5.03 7.52
CA VAL A 107 2.12 4.28 8.76
C VAL A 107 1.25 4.83 9.89
N VAL A 108 1.23 6.15 10.09
CA VAL A 108 0.39 6.78 11.11
C VAL A 108 -1.09 6.51 10.86
N THR A 109 -1.57 6.64 9.62
CA THR A 109 -2.97 6.37 9.26
C THR A 109 -3.37 4.94 9.60
N VAL A 110 -2.54 3.96 9.21
CA VAL A 110 -2.81 2.54 9.48
C VAL A 110 -2.78 2.27 10.98
N VAL A 111 -1.73 2.73 11.68
CA VAL A 111 -1.58 2.51 13.13
C VAL A 111 -2.73 3.14 13.91
N VAL A 112 -3.14 4.36 13.57
CA VAL A 112 -4.27 5.03 14.24
C VAL A 112 -5.59 4.29 13.99
N GLY A 113 -5.87 3.91 12.73
CA GLY A 113 -7.09 3.18 12.40
C GLY A 113 -7.19 1.84 13.13
N PHE A 114 -6.07 1.10 13.19
CA PHE A 114 -6.01 -0.13 13.97
C PHE A 114 -6.04 0.14 15.47
N ALA A 115 -5.35 1.14 16.02
CA ALA A 115 -5.38 1.43 17.46
C ALA A 115 -6.81 1.65 17.98
N VAL A 116 -7.65 2.36 17.23
CA VAL A 116 -9.07 2.56 17.58
C VAL A 116 -9.85 1.24 17.56
N VAL A 117 -9.61 0.41 16.53
CA VAL A 117 -10.36 -0.84 16.30
C VAL A 117 -9.80 -2.00 17.13
N GLY A 118 -8.60 -1.86 17.69
CA GLY A 118 -7.99 -2.81 18.62
C GLY A 118 -8.84 -3.04 19.87
N VAL A 119 -9.65 -2.05 20.27
CA VAL A 119 -10.63 -2.20 21.34
C VAL A 119 -11.72 -3.21 20.95
N HIS A 120 -12.24 -3.16 19.72
CA HIS A 120 -13.20 -4.17 19.24
C HIS A 120 -12.58 -5.56 19.25
N TYR A 121 -11.35 -5.68 18.76
CA TYR A 121 -10.64 -6.96 18.77
C TYR A 121 -10.44 -7.50 20.19
N ALA A 122 -10.08 -6.65 21.15
CA ALA A 122 -9.89 -7.07 22.54
C ALA A 122 -11.18 -7.50 23.25
N VAL A 123 -12.34 -6.95 22.86
CA VAL A 123 -13.63 -7.20 23.52
C VAL A 123 -14.43 -8.31 22.83
N LEU A 124 -14.38 -8.39 21.50
CA LEU A 124 -15.25 -9.26 20.70
C LEU A 124 -14.57 -10.56 20.25
N ALA A 125 -13.24 -10.63 20.26
CA ALA A 125 -12.55 -11.86 19.87
C ALA A 125 -12.56 -12.88 21.02
N ASP A 126 -12.82 -14.15 20.69
CA ASP A 126 -12.80 -15.24 21.68
C ASP A 126 -11.41 -15.47 22.30
N SER A 127 -10.35 -15.26 21.52
CA SER A 127 -8.95 -15.44 21.95
C SER A 127 -8.04 -14.36 21.37
N PRO A 128 -8.05 -13.14 21.94
CA PRO A 128 -7.27 -12.03 21.42
C PRO A 128 -5.77 -12.29 21.64
N SER A 129 -4.99 -12.23 20.56
CA SER A 129 -3.52 -12.33 20.59
C SER A 129 -2.89 -11.03 20.15
N LEU A 130 -2.19 -10.36 21.07
CA LEU A 130 -1.48 -9.11 20.78
C LEU A 130 -0.40 -9.29 19.71
N MET A 131 0.30 -10.43 19.74
CA MET A 131 1.33 -10.75 18.74
C MET A 131 0.72 -10.91 17.35
N ALA A 132 -0.38 -11.67 17.22
CA ALA A 132 -1.05 -11.86 15.93
C ALA A 132 -1.59 -10.53 15.38
N TYR A 133 -2.13 -9.69 16.26
CA TYR A 133 -2.61 -8.37 15.91
C TYR A 133 -1.49 -7.42 15.45
N ALA A 134 -0.37 -7.39 16.16
CA ALA A 134 0.80 -6.61 15.77
C ALA A 134 1.40 -7.09 14.44
N LEU A 135 1.45 -8.41 14.21
CA LEU A 135 1.89 -8.99 12.94
C LEU A 135 0.94 -8.63 11.79
N LEU A 136 -0.38 -8.61 12.03
CA LEU A 136 -1.35 -8.17 11.03
C LEU A 136 -1.10 -6.72 10.60
N ILE A 137 -0.92 -5.81 11.57
CA ILE A 137 -0.59 -4.40 11.28
C ILE A 137 0.73 -4.33 10.50
N GLY A 138 1.76 -5.05 10.93
CA GLY A 138 3.05 -5.10 10.25
C GLY A 138 2.94 -5.55 8.78
N LYS A 139 2.15 -6.59 8.51
CA LYS A 139 1.88 -7.05 7.13
C LYS A 139 1.16 -5.99 6.31
N LEU A 140 0.22 -5.24 6.89
CA LEU A 140 -0.55 -4.20 6.20
C LEU A 140 0.27 -2.94 5.90
N LEU A 141 1.28 -2.63 6.70
CA LEU A 141 2.17 -1.49 6.43
C LEU A 141 2.95 -1.67 5.12
N ILE A 142 3.34 -2.90 4.79
CA ILE A 142 4.15 -3.22 3.60
C ILE A 142 3.48 -2.74 2.30
N PRO A 143 2.27 -3.19 1.92
CA PRO A 143 1.63 -2.70 0.71
C PRO A 143 1.38 -1.19 0.76
N GLY A 144 1.02 -0.63 1.92
CA GLY A 144 0.85 0.82 2.06
C GLY A 144 2.08 1.60 1.63
N VAL A 145 3.25 1.23 2.15
CA VAL A 145 4.55 1.86 1.80
C VAL A 145 4.93 1.60 0.36
N VAL A 146 4.71 0.39 -0.16
CA VAL A 146 4.96 0.05 -1.57
C VAL A 146 4.16 0.94 -2.51
N PHE A 147 2.86 1.12 -2.25
CA PHE A 147 2.01 1.94 -3.11
C PHE A 147 2.30 3.45 -2.98
N VAL A 148 2.93 3.91 -1.90
CA VAL A 148 3.54 5.25 -1.87
C VAL A 148 4.65 5.38 -2.91
N ALA A 149 5.54 4.40 -3.02
CA ALA A 149 6.63 4.44 -4.01
C ALA A 149 6.08 4.45 -5.44
N VAL A 150 5.08 3.61 -5.72
CA VAL A 150 4.40 3.56 -7.03
C VAL A 150 3.74 4.90 -7.36
N ALA A 151 2.99 5.47 -6.41
CA ALA A 151 2.32 6.74 -6.61
C ALA A 151 3.30 7.92 -6.75
N LEU A 152 4.44 7.88 -6.05
CA LEU A 152 5.51 8.86 -6.20
C LEU A 152 6.13 8.82 -7.60
N ALA A 153 6.41 7.63 -8.13
CA ALA A 153 6.89 7.45 -9.50
C ALA A 153 5.89 7.97 -10.53
N PHE A 154 4.60 7.65 -10.34
CA PHE A 154 3.53 8.15 -11.19
C PHE A 154 3.40 9.68 -11.10
N SER A 155 3.54 10.25 -9.90
CA SER A 155 3.57 11.70 -9.67
C SER A 155 4.72 12.36 -10.43
N ALA A 156 5.92 11.77 -10.40
CA ALA A 156 7.10 12.29 -11.09
C ALA A 156 6.96 12.28 -12.63
N ALA A 157 6.30 11.24 -13.16
CA ALA A 157 6.07 11.05 -14.59
C ALA A 157 5.11 12.09 -15.19
N ASN A 158 4.23 12.66 -14.37
CA ASN A 158 3.16 13.53 -14.83
C ASN A 158 3.47 15.02 -14.60
N ARG A 159 2.91 15.86 -15.49
CA ARG A 159 2.97 17.33 -15.35
C ARG A 159 1.66 17.93 -14.84
N SER A 160 0.53 17.23 -15.06
CA SER A 160 -0.79 17.68 -14.63
C SER A 160 -1.27 16.92 -13.40
N THR A 161 -1.73 17.63 -12.36
CA THR A 161 -2.33 17.04 -11.16
C THR A 161 -3.61 16.29 -11.51
N THR A 162 -4.39 16.75 -12.50
CA THR A 162 -5.59 16.06 -12.94
C THR A 162 -5.25 14.66 -13.48
N VAL A 163 -4.25 14.55 -14.36
CA VAL A 163 -3.81 13.25 -14.91
C VAL A 163 -3.23 12.37 -13.80
N ALA A 164 -2.42 12.94 -12.90
CA ALA A 164 -1.87 12.21 -11.77
C ALA A 164 -2.96 11.68 -10.83
N THR A 165 -4.04 12.46 -10.61
CA THR A 165 -5.19 12.06 -9.78
C THR A 165 -5.92 10.87 -10.41
N TRP A 166 -6.29 10.96 -11.68
CA TRP A 166 -6.97 9.87 -12.38
C TRP A 166 -6.13 8.60 -12.45
N GLY A 167 -4.83 8.72 -12.74
CA GLY A 167 -3.96 7.56 -12.75
C GLY A 167 -3.75 6.96 -11.36
N ALA A 168 -3.74 7.76 -10.29
CA ALA A 168 -3.75 7.24 -8.92
C ALA A 168 -5.04 6.46 -8.61
N ILE A 169 -6.20 6.96 -9.05
CA ILE A 169 -7.47 6.24 -8.90
C ILE A 169 -7.45 4.91 -9.67
N VAL A 170 -6.97 4.92 -10.92
CA VAL A 170 -6.85 3.69 -11.73
C VAL A 170 -5.89 2.69 -11.09
N LEU A 171 -4.71 3.14 -10.66
CA LEU A 171 -3.75 2.28 -9.95
C LEU A 171 -4.38 1.69 -8.69
N ALA A 172 -5.06 2.50 -7.89
CA ALA A 172 -5.76 2.04 -6.71
C ALA A 172 -6.82 0.99 -7.05
N ILE A 173 -7.67 1.23 -8.05
CA ILE A 173 -8.71 0.26 -8.47
C ILE A 173 -8.07 -1.04 -8.96
N VAL A 174 -7.05 -0.95 -9.82
CA VAL A 174 -6.39 -2.12 -10.42
C VAL A 174 -5.77 -2.99 -9.34
N PHE A 175 -4.97 -2.41 -8.45
CA PHE A 175 -4.22 -3.19 -7.47
C PHE A 175 -5.02 -3.54 -6.21
N ALA A 176 -5.98 -2.70 -5.82
CA ALA A 176 -6.83 -2.98 -4.66
C ALA A 176 -7.96 -3.95 -4.99
N PHE A 177 -8.56 -3.92 -6.19
CA PHE A 177 -9.79 -4.69 -6.44
C PHE A 177 -9.79 -5.49 -7.74
N ALA A 178 -9.33 -4.88 -8.84
CA ALA A 178 -9.42 -5.53 -10.14
C ALA A 178 -8.48 -6.74 -10.23
N TRP A 179 -7.32 -6.70 -9.57
CA TRP A 179 -6.31 -7.76 -9.62
C TRP A 179 -6.88 -9.13 -9.22
N ASP A 180 -7.48 -9.23 -8.04
CA ASP A 180 -8.10 -10.45 -7.52
C ASP A 180 -9.38 -10.82 -8.25
N THR A 181 -10.16 -9.84 -8.70
CA THR A 181 -11.39 -10.08 -9.47
C THR A 181 -11.08 -10.67 -10.84
N VAL A 182 -10.18 -10.04 -11.61
CA VAL A 182 -9.76 -10.51 -12.93
C VAL A 182 -9.14 -11.90 -12.82
N PHE A 183 -8.31 -12.12 -11.80
CA PHE A 183 -7.70 -13.40 -11.59
C PHE A 183 -8.72 -14.49 -11.26
N SER A 184 -9.67 -14.23 -10.36
CA SER A 184 -10.76 -15.17 -10.03
C SER A 184 -11.58 -15.54 -11.27
N ILE A 185 -11.84 -14.57 -12.15
CA ILE A 185 -12.52 -14.80 -13.43
C ILE A 185 -11.66 -15.68 -14.36
N ILE A 186 -10.36 -15.37 -14.51
CA ILE A 186 -9.46 -16.18 -15.34
C ILE A 186 -9.41 -17.62 -14.84
N GLN A 187 -9.28 -17.81 -13.53
CA GLN A 187 -9.27 -19.13 -12.90
C GLN A 187 -10.55 -19.91 -13.19
N SER A 188 -11.74 -19.30 -13.05
CA SER A 188 -13.01 -19.97 -13.29
C SER A 188 -13.24 -20.34 -14.77
N PHE A 189 -12.63 -19.59 -15.71
CA PHE A 189 -12.68 -19.93 -17.13
C PHE A 189 -11.64 -21.00 -17.53
N MET A 190 -10.45 -21.00 -16.92
CA MET A 190 -9.34 -21.87 -17.32
C MET A 190 -9.35 -23.22 -16.62
N LEU A 191 -9.91 -23.30 -15.41
CA LEU A 191 -9.80 -24.46 -14.54
C LEU A 191 -11.20 -24.99 -14.15
N PRO A 192 -11.39 -26.33 -14.15
CA PRO A 192 -12.57 -26.94 -13.53
C PRO A 192 -12.73 -26.49 -12.07
N PRO A 193 -13.97 -26.46 -11.52
CA PRO A 193 -14.23 -25.98 -10.15
C PRO A 193 -13.37 -26.65 -9.06
N ASP A 194 -13.04 -27.93 -9.25
CA ASP A 194 -12.30 -28.74 -8.28
C ASP A 194 -10.80 -28.90 -8.64
N ALA A 195 -10.34 -28.24 -9.70
CA ALA A 195 -8.95 -28.34 -10.12
C ALA A 195 -8.04 -27.51 -9.21
N ALA A 196 -6.94 -28.12 -8.76
CA ALA A 196 -5.91 -27.42 -8.02
C ALA A 196 -5.35 -26.25 -8.85
N THR A 197 -5.10 -25.13 -8.19
CA THR A 197 -4.53 -23.94 -8.83
C THR A 197 -3.07 -24.23 -9.20
N PRO A 198 -2.66 -24.08 -10.47
CA PRO A 198 -1.28 -24.33 -10.86
C PRO A 198 -0.29 -23.36 -10.19
N ASN A 199 0.91 -23.84 -9.83
CA ASN A 199 1.92 -23.04 -9.13
C ASN A 199 2.31 -21.73 -9.86
N TRP A 200 2.43 -21.76 -11.19
CA TRP A 200 2.74 -20.57 -11.99
C TRP A 200 1.64 -19.50 -11.90
N LEU A 201 0.40 -19.92 -11.65
CA LEU A 201 -0.73 -19.03 -11.54
C LEU A 201 -0.72 -18.33 -10.16
N HIS A 202 -0.32 -19.04 -9.09
CA HIS A 202 -0.04 -18.42 -7.79
C HIS A 202 1.05 -17.34 -7.84
N LEU A 203 2.09 -17.54 -8.66
CA LEU A 203 3.12 -16.52 -8.87
C LEU A 203 2.52 -15.23 -9.43
N ILE A 204 1.60 -15.34 -10.40
CA ILE A 204 0.94 -14.18 -11.00
C ILE A 204 0.13 -13.43 -9.93
N ILE A 205 -0.65 -14.12 -9.09
CA ILE A 205 -1.36 -13.46 -7.97
C ILE A 205 -0.38 -12.68 -7.10
N ARG A 206 0.72 -13.34 -6.73
CA ARG A 206 1.73 -12.83 -5.80
C ARG A 206 2.49 -11.60 -6.31
N LEU A 207 2.48 -11.34 -7.63
CA LEU A 207 3.11 -10.14 -8.20
C LEU A 207 2.49 -8.84 -7.68
N ASN A 208 1.24 -8.87 -7.23
CA ASN A 208 0.67 -7.74 -6.49
C ASN A 208 1.23 -7.73 -5.05
N PRO A 209 1.94 -6.65 -4.65
CA PRO A 209 2.59 -6.56 -3.34
C PRO A 209 1.70 -6.83 -2.13
N LYS A 210 0.37 -6.63 -2.25
CA LYS A 210 -0.55 -6.95 -1.15
C LYS A 210 -0.60 -8.44 -0.83
N PHE A 211 -0.20 -9.30 -1.76
CA PHE A 211 -0.14 -10.76 -1.60
C PHE A 211 1.27 -11.28 -1.32
N PHE A 212 2.23 -10.43 -0.90
CA PHE A 212 3.62 -10.86 -0.68
C PHE A 212 3.76 -12.05 0.29
N TYR A 213 2.84 -12.15 1.26
CA TYR A 213 2.80 -13.20 2.28
C TYR A 213 2.10 -14.50 1.81
N MET A 214 1.47 -14.50 0.62
CA MET A 214 0.88 -15.72 0.05
C MET A 214 2.03 -16.61 -0.47
N ASP A 215 2.58 -17.40 0.44
CA ASP A 215 3.68 -18.33 0.23
C ASP A 215 3.23 -19.79 0.36
N SER A 216 4.17 -20.71 0.14
CA SER A 216 3.95 -22.16 0.22
C SER A 216 3.32 -22.63 1.55
N ASN A 217 3.61 -21.96 2.66
CA ASN A 217 3.04 -22.31 3.96
C ASN A 217 1.59 -21.87 4.05
N THR A 218 1.29 -20.65 3.58
CA THR A 218 -0.09 -20.16 3.56
C THR A 218 -0.98 -20.87 2.55
N LEU A 219 -0.39 -21.43 1.50
CA LEU A 219 -1.08 -22.18 0.44
C LEU A 219 -1.06 -23.70 0.70
N GLU A 220 -0.46 -24.16 1.80
CA GLU A 220 -0.36 -25.57 2.19
C GLU A 220 0.24 -26.49 1.11
N LEU A 221 1.18 -25.97 0.31
CA LEU A 221 1.78 -26.67 -0.84
C LEU A 221 2.86 -27.70 -0.46
N GLY A 222 3.22 -27.79 0.83
CA GLY A 222 4.28 -28.66 1.35
C GLY A 222 5.69 -28.27 0.88
N ASP A 223 6.68 -29.13 1.17
CA ASP A 223 8.11 -28.88 0.92
C ASP A 223 8.51 -28.93 -0.57
N THR A 224 7.59 -29.31 -1.45
CA THR A 224 7.80 -29.39 -2.91
C THR A 224 7.40 -28.11 -3.65
N ALA A 225 7.09 -27.04 -2.93
CA ALA A 225 6.71 -25.77 -3.54
C ALA A 225 7.87 -25.17 -4.35
N PRO A 226 7.62 -24.58 -5.53
CA PRO A 226 8.65 -23.90 -6.29
C PRO A 226 9.26 -22.72 -5.53
N PHE A 227 10.54 -22.40 -5.81
CA PHE A 227 11.29 -21.35 -5.11
C PHE A 227 10.58 -19.97 -5.07
N TYR A 228 9.80 -19.64 -6.11
CA TYR A 228 9.09 -18.37 -6.21
C TYR A 228 7.83 -18.29 -5.32
N LEU A 229 7.43 -19.41 -4.72
CA LEU A 229 6.39 -19.49 -3.69
C LEU A 229 6.99 -19.58 -2.28
N GLU A 230 8.31 -19.62 -2.12
CA GLU A 230 8.92 -19.59 -0.80
C GLU A 230 8.71 -18.24 -0.10
N PRO A 231 8.73 -18.19 1.25
CA PRO A 231 8.47 -16.96 2.00
C PRO A 231 9.40 -15.79 1.65
N TRP A 232 10.71 -16.06 1.48
CA TRP A 232 11.71 -15.03 1.18
C TRP A 232 11.48 -14.32 -0.16
N PHE A 233 10.89 -15.03 -1.14
CA PHE A 233 10.65 -14.49 -2.48
C PHE A 233 9.61 -13.36 -2.45
N GLY A 234 8.67 -13.37 -1.49
CA GLY A 234 7.76 -12.25 -1.25
C GLY A 234 8.52 -10.96 -0.92
N GLY A 235 9.62 -11.07 -0.18
CA GLY A 235 10.53 -9.96 0.09
C GLY A 235 11.20 -9.42 -1.19
N VAL A 236 11.54 -10.29 -2.14
CA VAL A 236 12.09 -9.88 -3.44
C VAL A 236 11.05 -9.11 -4.26
N ILE A 237 9.81 -9.57 -4.29
CA ILE A 237 8.70 -8.87 -4.96
C ILE A 237 8.54 -7.47 -4.36
N VAL A 238 8.45 -7.37 -3.03
CA VAL A 238 8.33 -6.08 -2.32
C VAL A 238 9.54 -5.18 -2.62
N ALA A 239 10.76 -5.72 -2.59
CA ALA A 239 11.96 -4.96 -2.91
C ALA A 239 11.93 -4.42 -4.36
N GLY A 240 11.51 -5.23 -5.33
CA GLY A 240 11.32 -4.79 -6.72
C GLY A 240 10.33 -3.64 -6.82
N TRP A 241 9.17 -3.77 -6.16
CA TRP A 241 8.12 -2.75 -6.13
C TRP A 241 8.47 -1.49 -5.32
N LEU A 242 9.53 -1.51 -4.52
CA LEU A 242 10.09 -0.30 -3.89
C LEU A 242 11.19 0.32 -4.76
N LEU A 243 12.18 -0.47 -5.14
CA LEU A 243 13.38 0.01 -5.79
C LEU A 243 13.12 0.48 -7.23
N ILE A 244 12.29 -0.23 -7.99
CA ILE A 244 12.00 0.14 -9.38
C ILE A 244 11.23 1.47 -9.45
N PRO A 245 10.09 1.66 -8.74
CA PRO A 245 9.39 2.94 -8.80
C PRO A 245 10.20 4.10 -8.22
N LEU A 246 10.95 3.90 -7.13
CA LEU A 246 11.81 4.94 -6.58
C LEU A 246 12.95 5.33 -7.54
N GLY A 247 13.55 4.35 -8.20
CA GLY A 247 14.53 4.58 -9.25
C GLY A 247 13.94 5.35 -10.43
N LEU A 248 12.74 4.97 -10.89
CA LEU A 248 12.02 5.70 -11.94
C LEU A 248 11.68 7.13 -11.52
N ALA A 249 11.19 7.33 -10.30
CA ALA A 249 10.89 8.65 -9.75
C ALA A 249 12.14 9.55 -9.76
N TYR A 250 13.29 9.00 -9.35
CA TYR A 250 14.57 9.68 -9.38
C TYR A 250 14.99 10.06 -10.81
N LEU A 251 14.99 9.10 -11.75
CA LEU A 251 15.40 9.33 -13.14
C LEU A 251 14.51 10.35 -13.85
N LEU A 252 13.20 10.28 -13.62
CA LEU A 252 12.23 11.22 -14.19
C LEU A 252 12.41 12.61 -13.60
N PHE A 253 12.69 12.71 -12.30
CA PHE A 253 12.95 13.97 -11.63
C PHE A 253 14.28 14.58 -12.06
N GLU A 254 15.30 13.78 -12.34
CA GLU A 254 16.61 14.22 -12.85
C GLU A 254 16.50 14.79 -14.27
N ARG A 255 15.81 14.09 -15.17
CA ARG A 255 15.61 14.50 -16.57
C ARG A 255 14.64 15.67 -16.74
N SER A 256 13.87 15.98 -15.72
CA SER A 256 13.02 17.17 -15.70
C SER A 256 13.91 18.39 -15.51
N ASP A 257 14.58 18.84 -16.58
CA ASP A 257 15.15 20.18 -16.66
C ASP A 257 13.99 21.17 -16.60
N LEU A 258 13.92 21.90 -15.49
CA LEU A 258 13.02 23.03 -15.34
C LEU A 258 13.62 24.21 -16.10
N ALA A 259 13.55 24.14 -17.43
CA ALA A 259 13.59 25.33 -18.29
C ALA A 259 12.30 26.15 -18.09
#